data_AF-A0A3D5I1C5-F1
#
_entry.id   AF-A0A3D5I1C5-F1
#
_cell.length_a   1.000
_cell.length_b   1.000
_cell.length_c   1.000
_cell.angle_alpha   90.00
_cell.angle_beta   90.00
_cell.angle_gamma   90.00
#
_symmetry.space_group_name_H-M   'P 1'
#
loop_
_entity.id
_entity.type
_entity.pdbx_description
1 polymer ?
#
loop_
_entity_poly.entity_id
_entity_poly.type
_entity_poly.pdbx_seq_one_letter_code
_entity_poly.pdbx_strand_id
1 'polypeptide(L)' 'MDSAAALSLGQRFELERMNRAIDAEMDPTAVRGIAKQLLQAWQSQRAASRWLLSQQSDQQS' A
#
# COMPACT_ATOMS: atom_id res chain seq x y z
N MET A 1 -16.07 6.63 10.54
CA MET A 1 -15.29 7.88 10.42
C MET A 1 -13.90 7.48 9.96
N ASP A 2 -13.68 7.45 8.64
CA ASP A 2 -12.37 7.11 8.06
C ASP A 2 -11.46 8.33 8.14
N SER A 3 -10.71 8.46 9.23
CA SER A 3 -9.56 9.36 9.27
C SER A 3 -8.45 8.73 8.42
N ALA A 4 -8.54 8.87 7.09
CA ALA A 4 -7.45 8.51 6.20
C ALA A 4 -6.22 9.34 6.60
N ALA A 5 -5.28 8.72 7.32
CA ALA A 5 -4.02 9.34 7.65
C ALA A 5 -3.38 9.84 6.36
N ALA A 6 -3.14 11.14 6.27
CA ALA A 6 -2.54 11.74 5.10
C ALA A 6 -1.18 11.07 4.82
N LEU A 7 -0.92 10.72 3.56
CA LEU A 7 0.36 10.18 3.16
C LEU A 7 1.47 11.20 3.47
N SER A 8 2.56 10.71 4.07
CA SER A 8 3.79 11.49 4.21
C SER A 8 4.33 11.92 2.84
N LEU A 9 5.23 12.92 2.82
CA LEU A 9 5.87 13.35 1.57
C LEU A 9 6.58 12.19 0.85
N GLY A 10 7.33 11.36 1.58
CA GLY A 10 8.00 10.19 1.00
C GLY A 10 7.03 9.16 0.42
N GLN A 11 5.92 8.88 1.12
CA GLN A 11 4.88 7.98 0.60
C GLN A 11 4.22 8.51 -0.68
N ARG A 12 4.03 9.83 -0.80
CA ARG A 12 3.51 10.45 -2.03
C ARG A 12 4.49 10.31 -3.20
N PHE A 13 5.80 10.48 -2.94
CA PHE A 13 6.83 10.24 -3.96
C PHE A 13 6.86 8.80 -4.45
N GLU A 14 6.79 7.82 -3.54
CA GLU A 14 6.75 6.41 -3.94
C GLU A 14 5.50 6.09 -4.75
N LEU A 15 4.35 6.65 -4.39
CA LEU A 15 3.11 6.49 -5.15
C LEU A 15 3.24 7.05 -6.57
N GLU A 16 3.79 8.26 -6.71
CA GLU A 16 4.10 8.86 -8.03
C GLU A 16 5.09 8.02 -8.84
N ARG A 17 6.13 7.49 -8.21
CA ARG A 17 7.12 6.61 -8.86
C ARG A 17 6.45 5.35 -9.40
N MET A 18 5.58 4.73 -8.61
CA MET A 18 4.84 3.52 -9.02
C MET A 18 3.84 3.82 -10.14
N ASN A 19 3.12 4.94 -10.08
CA ASN A 19 2.21 5.37 -11.15
C ASN A 19 2.97 5.55 -12.48
N ARG A 20 4.11 6.26 -12.47
CA ARG A 20 4.93 6.43 -13.67
C ARG A 20 5.46 5.12 -14.23
N ALA A 21 5.80 4.16 -13.37
CA ALA A 21 6.25 2.84 -13.82
C ALA A 21 5.14 2.06 -14.53
N ILE A 22 3.88 2.25 -14.12
CA ILE A 22 2.71 1.67 -14.80
C ILE A 22 2.46 2.38 -16.14
N ASP A 23 2.45 3.71 -16.13
CA ASP A 23 2.13 4.51 -17.33
C ASP A 23 3.18 4.36 -18.44
N ALA A 24 4.44 4.10 -18.07
CA ALA A 24 5.53 3.88 -19.02
C ALA A 24 5.56 2.44 -19.58
N GLU A 25 4.81 1.50 -19.01
CA GLU A 25 4.83 0.10 -19.40
C GLU A 25 3.82 -0.20 -20.52
N MET A 26 4.29 -0.81 -21.60
CA MET A 26 3.46 -1.15 -22.76
C MET A 26 3.23 -2.65 -22.90
N ASP A 27 4.00 -3.49 -22.21
CA ASP A 27 3.76 -4.93 -22.17
C ASP A 27 2.64 -5.26 -21.17
N PRO A 28 1.48 -5.79 -21.62
CA PRO A 28 0.38 -6.16 -20.74
C PRO A 28 0.78 -7.22 -19.70
N THR A 29 1.78 -8.04 -19.98
CA THR A 29 2.31 -9.04 -19.04
C THR A 29 3.08 -8.38 -17.91
N ALA A 30 3.94 -7.42 -18.22
CA ALA A 30 4.65 -6.60 -17.23
C ALA A 30 3.68 -5.77 -16.37
N VAL A 31 2.68 -5.10 -16.97
CA VAL A 31 1.63 -4.38 -16.22
C VAL A 31 0.91 -5.30 -15.24
N ARG A 32 0.54 -6.52 -15.67
CA ARG A 32 -0.07 -7.52 -14.81
C ARG A 32 0.86 -7.92 -13.65
N GLY A 33 2.16 -7.99 -13.90
CA GLY A 33 3.19 -8.23 -12.87
C GLY A 33 3.19 -7.13 -11.81
N ILE A 34 3.23 -5.86 -12.24
CA ILE A 34 3.21 -4.69 -11.36
C ILE A 34 1.92 -4.66 -10.53
N ALA A 35 0.77 -4.90 -11.16
CA ALA A 35 -0.52 -4.95 -10.47
C ALA A 35 -0.57 -6.02 -9.36
N LYS A 36 -0.02 -7.21 -9.60
CA LYS A 36 0.07 -8.26 -8.57
C LYS A 36 0.95 -7.85 -7.40
N GLN A 37 2.08 -7.21 -7.66
CA GLN A 37 2.99 -6.72 -6.61
C GLN A 37 2.31 -5.65 -5.74
N LEU A 38 1.62 -4.70 -6.37
CA LEU A 38 0.84 -3.68 -5.67
C LEU A 38 -0.25 -4.30 -4.79
N LEU A 39 -0.99 -5.28 -5.31
CA LEU A 39 -2.03 -5.97 -4.56
C LEU A 39 -1.47 -6.68 -3.33
N GLN A 40 -0.33 -7.38 -3.47
CA GLN A 40 0.34 -8.04 -2.35
C GLN A 40 0.79 -7.02 -1.31
N ALA A 41 1.45 -5.94 -1.72
CA ALA A 41 1.92 -4.88 -0.82
C ALA A 41 0.76 -4.26 -0.03
N TRP A 42 -0.37 -3.98 -0.68
CA TRP A 42 -1.56 -3.45 -0.02
C TRP A 42 -2.13 -4.42 1.03
N GLN A 43 -2.24 -5.71 0.69
CA GLN A 43 -2.73 -6.71 1.65
C GLN A 43 -1.80 -6.85 2.85
N SER A 44 -0.48 -6.85 2.62
CA SER A 44 0.52 -6.88 3.69
C SER A 44 0.41 -5.66 4.63
N GLN A 45 0.26 -4.45 4.08
CA GLN A 45 0.04 -3.25 4.88
C GLN A 45 -1.26 -3.34 5.67
N ARG A 46 -2.35 -3.81 5.05
CA ARG A 46 -3.64 -3.96 5.73
C ARG A 46 -3.58 -4.97 6.87
N ALA A 47 -2.86 -6.08 6.69
CA ALA A 47 -2.62 -7.06 7.73
C ALA A 47 -1.78 -6.48 8.89
N ALA A 48 -0.70 -5.76 8.58
CA ALA A 48 0.15 -5.11 9.58
C ALA A 48 -0.62 -4.06 10.40
N SER A 49 -1.43 -3.22 9.74
CA SER A 49 -2.29 -2.24 10.43
C SER A 49 -3.31 -2.91 11.34
N ARG A 50 -3.96 -3.99 10.88
CA ARG A 50 -4.92 -4.76 11.71
C ARG A 50 -4.25 -5.38 12.92
N TRP A 51 -3.05 -5.94 12.75
CA TRP A 51 -2.27 -6.51 13.85
C TRP A 51 -1.87 -5.45 14.88
N LEU A 52 -1.42 -4.27 14.44
CA LEU A 52 -1.08 -3.19 15.37
C LEU A 52 -2.29 -2.75 16.20
N LEU A 53 -3.47 -2.66 15.57
CA LEU A 53 -4.72 -2.32 16.26
C LEU A 53 -5.15 -3.41 17.27
N SER A 54 -5.00 -4.70 16.93
CA SER A 54 -5.31 -5.77 17.90
C SER A 54 -4.36 -5.74 19.09
N GLN A 55 -3.08 -5.46 18.88
CA GLN A 55 -2.10 -5.32 19.96
C GLN A 55 -2.44 -4.16 20.93
N GLN A 56 -3.00 -3.05 20.42
CA GLN A 56 -3.41 -1.92 21.27
C GLN A 56 -4.60 -2.26 22.17
N SER A 57 -5.57 -3.04 21.65
CA SER A 57 -6.71 -3.52 22.44
C SER A 57 -6.28 -4.52 23.53
N ASP A 58 -5.35 -5.42 23.21
CA ASP A 58 -4.84 -6.42 24.16
C ASP A 58 -4.01 -5.77 25.28
N GLN A 59 -3.35 -4.64 25.02
CA GLN A 59 -2.53 -3.93 26.01
C GLN A 59 -3.32 -3.00 26.95
N GLN A 60 -4.61 -2.76 26.66
CA GLN A 60 -5.52 -1.94 27.48
C GLN A 60 -6.45 -2.77 28.37
N SER A 61 -6.36 -4.10 28.32
CA SER A 61 -7.14 -5.06 29.13
C SER A 61 -6.29 -5.63 30.27
#